data_AF-A0A4Y9Z9U1-F1
#
_entry.id   AF-A0A4Y9Z9U1-F1
#
_cell.length_a   1.000
_cell.length_b   1.000
_cell.length_c   1.000
_cell.angle_alpha   90.00
_cell.angle_beta   90.00
_cell.angle_gamma   90.00
#
_symmetry.space_group_name_H-M   'P 1'
#
loop_
_entity.id
_entity.type
_entity.pdbx_description
1 polymer ?
#
loop_
_entity_poly.entity_id
_entity_poly.type
_entity_poly.pdbx_seq_one_letter_code
_entity_poly.pdbx_strand_id
1 'polypeptide(L)'
;MSTNITEIGKLFLSSPRFAVVGASKDQNKFGTKVLKWYQVRDKTVTPVHPKESELEGLATVKTLADLESPAQTSVSIITPPKVTLGLLEQAKALDVPALWLQPGAEDESVISYIRENGLEDKVIYGGPCILVLGDGIIKSLL
;
A
#
# COMPACT_ATOMS: atom_id res chain seq x y z
N MET A 1 21.88 5.72 -2.70
CA MET A 1 21.61 4.53 -1.88
C MET A 1 20.47 3.80 -2.54
N SER A 2 20.70 2.57 -2.99
CA SER A 2 19.64 1.71 -3.52
C SER A 2 18.74 1.29 -2.37
N THR A 3 17.50 1.75 -2.36
CA THR A 3 16.45 1.26 -1.46
C THR A 3 16.42 -0.27 -1.55
N ASN A 4 16.65 -0.96 -0.44
CA ASN A 4 16.61 -2.42 -0.43
C ASN A 4 15.14 -2.87 -0.43
N ILE A 5 14.53 -2.87 -1.61
CA ILE A 5 13.13 -3.27 -1.85
C ILE A 5 12.82 -4.61 -1.17
N THR A 6 13.79 -5.52 -1.10
CA THR A 6 13.62 -6.82 -0.43
C THR A 6 13.43 -6.67 1.08
N GLU A 7 14.22 -5.84 1.76
CA GLU A 7 14.11 -5.63 3.22
C GLU A 7 12.82 -4.91 3.59
N ILE A 8 12.51 -3.81 2.91
CA ILE A 8 11.25 -3.08 3.15
C ILE A 8 10.06 -3.94 2.73
N GLY A 9 10.20 -4.74 1.66
CA GLY A 9 9.18 -5.70 1.24
C GLY A 9 8.88 -6.75 2.30
N LYS A 10 9.91 -7.25 3.01
CA LYS A 10 9.73 -8.15 4.15
C LYS A 10 9.05 -7.46 5.32
N LEU A 11 9.43 -6.23 5.65
CA LEU A 11 8.74 -5.40 6.67
C LEU A 11 7.27 -5.20 6.31
N PHE A 12 6.99 -4.89 5.04
CA PHE A 12 5.65 -4.65 4.55
C PHE A 12 4.79 -5.93 4.65
N LEU A 13 5.28 -7.06 4.13
CA LEU A 13 4.52 -8.32 4.09
C LEU A 13 4.49 -9.09 5.41
N SER A 14 5.24 -8.66 6.44
CA SER A 14 5.15 -9.19 7.81
C SER A 14 4.02 -8.56 8.64
N SER A 15 3.40 -7.47 8.15
CA SER A 15 2.25 -6.86 8.83
C SER A 15 1.07 -7.84 8.91
N PRO A 16 0.32 -7.84 10.02
CA PRO A 16 -0.84 -8.73 10.18
C PRO A 16 -2.05 -8.27 9.35
N ARG A 17 -2.10 -6.99 8.97
CA ARG A 17 -3.19 -6.38 8.18
C ARG A 17 -2.63 -5.61 6.99
N PHE A 18 -3.47 -5.49 5.97
CA PHE A 18 -3.17 -4.75 4.76
C PHE A 18 -4.31 -3.81 4.38
N ALA A 19 -3.98 -2.73 3.69
CA ALA A 19 -4.97 -1.88 3.05
C ALA A 19 -4.60 -1.62 1.60
N VAL A 20 -5.61 -1.40 0.77
CA VAL A 20 -5.45 -1.03 -0.65
C VAL A 20 -6.16 0.28 -0.91
N VAL A 21 -5.40 1.29 -1.30
CA VAL A 21 -5.92 2.58 -1.78
C VAL A 21 -5.83 2.63 -3.30
N GLY A 22 -6.93 2.97 -3.97
CA GLY A 22 -7.00 3.02 -5.44
C GLY A 22 -7.68 1.82 -6.11
N ALA A 23 -8.26 0.89 -5.34
CA ALA A 23 -9.20 -0.09 -5.86
C ALA A 23 -10.51 0.58 -6.30
N SER A 24 -11.21 -0.02 -7.28
CA SER A 24 -12.49 0.47 -7.78
C SER A 24 -13.37 -0.67 -8.28
N LYS A 25 -14.61 -0.40 -8.70
CA LYS A 25 -15.49 -1.40 -9.32
C LYS A 25 -14.99 -1.96 -10.65
N ASP A 26 -14.04 -1.27 -11.30
CA ASP A 26 -13.43 -1.74 -12.54
C ASP A 26 -12.33 -2.77 -12.25
N GLN A 27 -12.61 -4.03 -12.58
CA GLN A 27 -11.71 -5.16 -12.34
C GLN A 27 -10.47 -5.18 -13.23
N ASN A 28 -10.46 -4.38 -14.31
CA ASN A 28 -9.31 -4.30 -15.20
C ASN A 28 -8.20 -3.41 -14.64
N LYS A 29 -8.54 -2.51 -13.69
CA LYS A 29 -7.59 -1.58 -13.07
C LYS A 29 -6.67 -2.27 -12.08
N PHE A 30 -5.45 -1.77 -12.00
CA PHE A 30 -4.40 -2.35 -11.15
C PHE A 30 -4.76 -2.33 -9.66
N GLY A 31 -5.40 -1.27 -9.15
CA GLY A 31 -5.83 -1.24 -7.75
C GLY A 31 -6.76 -2.42 -7.38
N THR A 32 -7.68 -2.77 -8.28
CA THR A 32 -8.58 -3.90 -8.07
C THR A 32 -7.86 -5.25 -8.22
N LYS A 33 -6.91 -5.36 -9.17
CA LYS A 33 -6.05 -6.54 -9.29
C LYS A 33 -5.18 -6.76 -8.04
N VAL A 34 -4.65 -5.69 -7.46
CA VAL A 34 -3.88 -5.73 -6.20
C VAL A 34 -4.78 -6.14 -5.04
N LEU A 35 -6.01 -5.61 -4.94
CA LEU A 35 -6.97 -6.05 -3.91
C LEU A 35 -7.23 -7.56 -3.98
N LYS A 36 -7.53 -8.07 -5.19
CA LYS A 36 -7.73 -9.51 -5.41
C LYS A 36 -6.49 -10.34 -5.08
N TRP A 37 -5.30 -9.81 -5.36
CA TRP A 37 -4.04 -10.48 -5.04
C TRP A 37 -3.94 -10.82 -3.54
N TYR A 38 -4.34 -9.90 -2.66
CA TYR A 38 -4.40 -10.16 -1.22
C TYR A 38 -5.48 -11.18 -0.86
N GLN A 39 -6.70 -11.08 -1.43
CA GLN A 39 -7.80 -12.00 -1.15
C GLN A 39 -7.44 -13.46 -1.50
N VAL A 40 -6.84 -13.69 -2.66
CA VAL A 40 -6.42 -15.03 -3.12
C VAL A 40 -5.32 -15.64 -2.23
N ARG A 41 -4.67 -14.83 -1.40
CA ARG A 41 -3.60 -15.26 -0.48
C ARG A 41 -4.06 -15.28 0.97
N ASP A 42 -5.37 -15.19 1.20
CA ASP A 42 -6.00 -15.16 2.52
C ASP A 42 -5.38 -14.11 3.45
N LYS A 43 -4.94 -12.98 2.88
CA LYS A 43 -4.41 -11.85 3.65
C LYS A 43 -5.57 -10.95 4.09
N THR A 44 -5.58 -10.57 5.36
CA THR A 44 -6.54 -9.60 5.91
C THR A 44 -6.34 -8.24 5.24
N VAL A 45 -7.25 -7.88 4.33
CA VAL A 45 -7.14 -6.66 3.52
C VAL A 45 -8.41 -5.82 3.60
N THR A 46 -8.24 -4.50 3.76
CA THR A 46 -9.34 -3.53 3.75
C THR A 46 -9.16 -2.53 2.59
N PRO A 47 -10.12 -2.42 1.66
CA PRO A 47 -10.08 -1.36 0.66
C PRO A 47 -10.38 0.00 1.31
N VAL A 48 -9.61 1.02 0.95
CA VAL A 48 -9.84 2.40 1.38
C VAL A 48 -10.36 3.19 0.19
N HIS A 49 -11.60 3.65 0.26
CA HIS A 49 -12.27 4.34 -0.84
C HIS A 49 -13.19 5.46 -0.33
N PRO A 50 -13.14 6.67 -0.89
CA PRO A 50 -13.90 7.81 -0.36
C PRO A 50 -15.42 7.73 -0.59
N LYS A 51 -15.88 6.88 -1.53
CA LYS A 51 -17.27 6.89 -2.04
C LYS A 51 -17.99 5.55 -2.06
N GLU A 52 -17.25 4.48 -2.31
CA GLU A 52 -17.87 3.17 -2.50
C GLU A 52 -17.89 2.53 -1.12
N SER A 53 -18.98 1.87 -0.73
CA SER A 53 -19.06 1.20 0.58
C SER A 53 -18.51 -0.21 0.55
N GLU A 54 -18.45 -0.83 -0.64
CA GLU A 54 -17.99 -2.20 -0.85
C GLU A 54 -17.19 -2.31 -2.16
N LEU A 55 -16.10 -3.08 -2.14
CA LEU A 55 -15.29 -3.43 -3.31
C LEU A 55 -14.86 -4.90 -3.22
N GLU A 56 -15.07 -5.67 -4.29
CA GLU A 56 -14.74 -7.10 -4.35
C GLU A 56 -15.25 -7.91 -3.15
N GLY A 57 -16.48 -7.61 -2.70
CA GLY A 57 -17.12 -8.27 -1.57
C GLY A 57 -16.57 -7.87 -0.19
N LEU A 58 -15.69 -6.87 -0.12
CA LEU A 58 -15.13 -6.35 1.13
C LEU A 58 -15.72 -4.98 1.44
N ALA A 59 -16.14 -4.80 2.69
CA ALA A 59 -16.50 -3.50 3.22
C ALA A 59 -15.27 -2.56 3.14
N THR A 60 -15.52 -1.33 2.73
CA THR A 60 -14.48 -0.30 2.61
C THR A 60 -14.51 0.65 3.79
N VAL A 61 -13.39 1.34 4.00
CA VAL A 61 -13.32 2.51 4.89
C VAL A 61 -12.97 3.76 4.08
N LYS A 62 -13.29 4.96 4.59
CA LYS A 62 -13.13 6.20 3.81
C LYS A 62 -11.70 6.72 3.82
N THR A 63 -11.02 6.59 4.95
CA THR A 63 -9.67 7.14 5.18
C THR A 63 -8.77 6.12 5.87
N LEU A 64 -7.47 6.39 5.92
CA LEU A 64 -6.54 5.51 6.66
C LEU A 64 -6.82 5.52 8.17
N ALA A 65 -7.35 6.61 8.71
CA ALA A 65 -7.69 6.73 10.13
C ALA A 65 -8.89 5.85 10.53
N ASP A 66 -9.72 5.45 9.56
CA ASP A 66 -10.87 4.58 9.77
C ASP A 66 -10.51 3.09 9.78
N LEU A 67 -9.24 2.74 9.52
CA LEU A 67 -8.76 1.35 9.64
C LEU A 67 -8.80 0.92 11.12
N GLU A 68 -9.10 -0.35 11.37
CA GLU A 68 -9.21 -0.89 12.74
C GLU A 68 -7.93 -0.73 13.56
N SER A 69 -6.76 -0.94 12.93
CA SER A 69 -5.44 -0.80 13.55
C SER A 69 -4.42 -0.25 12.55
N PRO A 70 -4.37 1.07 12.29
CA PRO A 70 -3.48 1.66 11.28
C PRO A 70 -1.99 1.32 11.52
N ALA A 71 -1.54 1.36 12.78
CA ALA A 71 -0.16 1.01 13.17
C ALA A 71 0.23 -0.46 12.97
N GLN A 72 -0.72 -1.33 12.62
CA GLN A 72 -0.50 -2.74 12.27
C GLN A 72 -0.86 -3.05 10.80
N THR A 73 -1.14 -2.02 10.00
CA THR A 73 -1.69 -2.17 8.64
C THR A 73 -0.74 -1.60 7.60
N SER A 74 -0.08 -2.45 6.82
CA SER A 74 0.73 -2.01 5.68
C SER A 74 -0.15 -1.64 4.48
N VAL A 75 0.21 -0.59 3.73
CA VAL A 75 -0.69 0.02 2.74
C VAL A 75 -0.12 -0.03 1.31
N SER A 76 -0.84 -0.68 0.40
CA SER A 76 -0.60 -0.58 -1.04
C SER A 76 -1.32 0.66 -1.61
N ILE A 77 -0.59 1.52 -2.33
CA ILE A 77 -1.12 2.76 -2.91
C ILE A 77 -1.02 2.71 -4.43
N ILE A 78 -2.18 2.87 -5.10
CA ILE A 78 -2.33 2.84 -6.57
C ILE A 78 -3.09 4.09 -7.03
N THR A 79 -2.82 5.24 -6.41
CA THR A 79 -3.45 6.53 -6.71
C THR A 79 -2.49 7.47 -7.43
N PRO A 80 -2.96 8.48 -8.17
CA PRO A 80 -2.08 9.49 -8.75
C PRO A 80 -1.23 10.21 -7.68
N PRO A 81 -0.03 10.72 -8.03
CA PRO A 81 0.94 11.28 -7.07
C PRO A 81 0.38 12.34 -6.13
N LYS A 82 -0.48 13.24 -6.63
CA LYS A 82 -1.14 14.28 -5.80
C LYS A 82 -1.94 13.68 -4.64
N VAL A 83 -2.60 12.54 -4.86
CA VAL A 83 -3.35 11.84 -3.81
C VAL A 83 -2.39 11.06 -2.91
N THR A 84 -1.39 10.41 -3.50
CA THR A 84 -0.34 9.68 -2.78
C THR A 84 0.35 10.54 -1.74
N LEU A 85 0.68 11.80 -2.06
CA LEU A 85 1.33 12.72 -1.12
C LEU A 85 0.51 12.89 0.18
N GLY A 86 -0.80 13.16 0.06
CA GLY A 86 -1.68 13.27 1.23
C GLY A 86 -1.87 11.95 1.98
N LEU A 87 -1.74 10.80 1.30
CA LEU A 87 -1.76 9.49 1.95
C LEU A 87 -0.46 9.24 2.74
N LEU A 88 0.69 9.72 2.27
CA LEU A 88 1.96 9.63 3.01
C LEU A 88 1.93 10.47 4.29
N GLU A 89 1.33 11.67 4.25
CA GLU A 89 1.09 12.50 5.43
C GLU A 89 0.23 11.78 6.46
N GLN A 90 -0.91 11.23 6.04
CA GLN A 90 -1.80 10.46 6.92
C GLN A 90 -1.11 9.22 7.48
N ALA A 91 -0.44 8.44 6.63
CA ALA A 91 0.23 7.22 7.04
C ALA A 91 1.33 7.48 8.08
N LYS A 92 2.09 8.57 7.91
CA LYS A 92 3.09 9.02 8.88
C LYS A 92 2.43 9.41 10.22
N ALA A 93 1.32 10.14 10.19
CA ALA A 93 0.61 10.56 11.40
C ALA A 93 -0.06 9.40 12.17
N LEU A 94 -0.35 8.29 11.48
CA LEU A 94 -1.01 7.11 12.02
C LEU A 94 -0.05 5.95 12.35
N ASP A 95 1.27 6.20 12.27
CA ASP A 95 2.32 5.21 12.49
C ASP A 95 2.17 3.94 11.63
N VAL A 96 1.70 4.10 10.38
CA VAL A 96 1.61 2.99 9.42
C VAL A 96 3.00 2.36 9.24
N PRO A 97 3.13 1.03 9.38
CA PRO A 97 4.42 0.37 9.44
C PRO A 97 5.22 0.46 8.14
N ALA A 98 4.55 0.25 7.00
CA ALA A 98 5.16 0.33 5.69
C ALA A 98 4.14 0.64 4.59
N LEU A 99 4.63 1.24 3.51
CA LEU A 99 3.84 1.62 2.33
C LEU A 99 4.49 1.07 1.07
N TRP A 100 3.67 0.68 0.11
CA TRP A 100 4.15 0.25 -1.21
C TRP A 100 3.43 1.04 -2.30
N LEU A 101 4.15 2.01 -2.86
CA LEU A 101 3.70 2.79 -4.01
C LEU A 101 3.83 1.91 -5.25
N GLN A 102 2.69 1.59 -5.86
CA GLN A 102 2.70 0.86 -7.12
C GLN A 102 3.12 1.81 -8.26
N PRO A 103 3.68 1.28 -9.36
CA PRO A 103 4.21 2.10 -10.44
C PRO A 103 3.23 3.19 -10.91
N GLY A 104 3.68 4.44 -10.90
CA GLY A 104 2.90 5.61 -11.29
C GLY A 104 2.13 6.28 -10.15
N ALA A 105 2.30 5.79 -8.91
CA ALA A 105 1.79 6.45 -7.72
C ALA A 105 2.75 7.51 -7.16
N GLU A 106 3.97 7.57 -7.68
CA GLU A 106 5.02 8.50 -7.30
C GLU A 106 5.37 9.49 -8.42
N ASP A 107 5.80 10.68 -8.01
CA ASP A 107 6.52 11.66 -8.82
C ASP A 107 7.65 12.27 -7.97
N GLU A 108 8.33 13.30 -8.49
CA GLU A 108 9.41 13.98 -7.76
C GLU A 108 8.95 14.55 -6.41
N SER A 109 7.73 15.07 -6.31
CA SER A 109 7.20 15.63 -5.06
C SER A 109 6.99 14.56 -3.99
N VAL A 110 6.48 13.40 -4.40
CA VAL A 110 6.30 12.23 -3.54
C VAL A 110 7.65 11.71 -3.04
N ILE A 111 8.63 11.59 -3.94
CA ILE A 111 9.97 11.10 -3.59
C ILE A 111 10.69 12.08 -2.65
N SER A 112 10.60 13.39 -2.91
CA SER A 112 11.18 14.41 -2.03
C SER A 112 10.54 14.37 -0.65
N TYR A 113 9.21 14.25 -0.57
CA TYR A 113 8.53 14.11 0.71
C TYR A 113 9.01 12.89 1.50
N ILE A 114 9.13 11.72 0.85
CA ILE A 114 9.64 10.49 1.50
C ILE A 114 11.02 10.73 2.12
N ARG A 115 11.92 11.38 1.39
CA ARG A 115 13.29 11.68 1.85
C ARG A 115 13.32 12.67 2.99
N GLU A 116 12.67 13.82 2.81
CA GLU A 116 12.64 14.90 3.80
C GLU A 116 12.00 14.49 5.12
N ASN A 117 11.12 13.48 5.08
CA ASN A 117 10.41 12.99 6.25
C ASN A 117 11.00 11.70 6.85
N GLY A 118 12.12 11.20 6.33
CA GLY A 118 12.80 10.01 6.85
C GLY A 118 11.98 8.73 6.71
N LEU A 119 11.27 8.57 5.60
CA LEU A 119 10.39 7.42 5.33
C LEU A 119 11.03 6.38 4.38
N GLU A 120 12.29 6.57 3.98
CA GLU A 120 12.97 5.72 2.98
C GLU A 120 13.15 4.26 3.41
N ASP A 121 13.09 3.97 4.71
CA ASP A 121 13.17 2.62 5.28
C ASP A 121 11.80 1.92 5.38
N LYS A 122 10.71 2.64 5.09
CA LYS A 122 9.32 2.15 5.22
C LYS A 122 8.53 2.21 3.92
N VAL A 123 9.00 2.96 2.92
CA VAL A 123 8.27 3.18 1.66
C VAL A 123 9.00 2.54 0.49
N ILE A 124 8.30 1.64 -0.22
CA ILE A 124 8.76 1.08 -1.49
C ILE A 124 8.21 1.95 -2.62
N TYR A 125 9.10 2.47 -3.47
CA TYR A 125 8.79 3.28 -4.66
C TYR A 125 9.85 3.06 -5.75
N GLY A 126 9.56 3.40 -7.01
CA GLY A 126 10.49 3.23 -8.13
C GLY A 126 10.83 1.78 -8.50
N GLY A 127 10.15 0.82 -7.87
CA GLY A 127 10.37 -0.62 -8.01
C GLY A 127 9.21 -1.35 -8.68
N PRO A 128 9.29 -2.68 -8.84
CA PRO A 128 8.24 -3.45 -9.46
C PRO A 128 6.96 -3.47 -8.61
N CYS A 129 5.84 -3.75 -9.28
CA CYS A 129 4.55 -3.93 -8.65
C CYS A 129 4.55 -5.10 -7.65
N ILE A 130 3.72 -5.03 -6.60
CA ILE A 130 3.48 -6.13 -5.66
C ILE A 130 3.02 -7.42 -6.36
N LEU A 131 2.31 -7.29 -7.48
CA LEU A 131 1.89 -8.44 -8.31
C LEU A 131 3.08 -9.22 -8.88
N VAL A 132 4.25 -8.60 -8.99
CA VAL A 132 5.48 -9.20 -9.53
C VAL A 132 6.36 -9.75 -8.40
N LEU A 133 6.59 -8.97 -7.35
CA LEU A 133 7.53 -9.35 -6.28
C LEU A 133 6.89 -10.00 -5.06
N GLY A 134 5.61 -9.73 -4.79
CA GLY A 134 4.97 -10.07 -3.52
C GLY A 134 5.05 -11.56 -3.18
N ASP A 135 4.86 -12.44 -4.15
CA ASP A 135 4.94 -13.90 -3.93
C ASP A 135 6.35 -14.37 -3.59
N GLY A 136 7.36 -13.80 -4.26
CA GLY A 136 8.76 -14.12 -3.96
C GLY A 136 9.13 -13.70 -2.55
N ILE A 137 8.67 -12.52 -2.12
CA ILE A 137 8.90 -12.02 -0.77
C ILE A 137 8.16 -12.87 0.27
N ILE A 138 6.89 -13.19 0.05
CA ILE A 138 6.13 -14.08 0.96
C ILE A 138 6.85 -15.40 1.16
N LYS A 139 7.32 -16.04 0.08
CA LYS A 139 8.08 -17.30 0.16
C LYS A 139 9.39 -17.16 0.95
N SER A 140 9.99 -15.98 0.94
CA SER A 140 11.23 -15.70 1.68
C SER A 140 11.03 -15.41 3.19
N LEU A 141 9.78 -15.32 3.64
CA LEU A 141 9.41 -15.15 5.06
C LEU A 141 9.14 -16.48 5.77
N LEU A 142 9.03 -17.58 5.02
CA LEU A 142 8.84 -18.95 5.51
C LEU A 142 10.20 -19.60 5.78
#